data_AF-A0A2W4HST8-F1
#
_entry.id   AF-A0A2W4HST8-F1
#
_cell.length_a   1.000
_cell.length_b   1.000
_cell.length_c   1.000
_cell.angle_alpha   90.00
_cell.angle_beta   90.00
_cell.angle_gamma   90.00
#
_symmetry.space_group_name_H-M   'P 1'
#
loop_
_entity.id
_entity.type
_entity.pdbx_description
1 polymer ?
#
loop_
_entity_poly.entity_id
_entity_poly.type
_entity_poly.pdbx_seq_one_letter_code
_entity_poly.pdbx_strand_id
1 'polypeptide(L)'
;MTEIGTAMTDDEIIESVRHSLIVLGVGDIKRAYEGRSLVGAFTLCCCLLDSASGYCCNGNNFESFCVQFLHKVNRKYRQIQQLLYTALRNGLVHSHSPGIRLENGKIWRFALSTENPEKHLTKSEFGDQVEVFLNLDCFIADVEEAINRYFISVSDLKDPHRKRKHLLEHAKNVGWLKISREFEQQDCAGILLRGLVTGTGFPQDKQFVPQPTDATVFQRKKMEPEKKRKKKSQIPGFLLPKDE
;
A
#
# COMPACT_ATOMS: atom_id res chain seq x y z
N MET A 1 -36.56 -16.47 29.98
CA MET A 1 -35.84 -15.28 30.48
C MET A 1 -34.72 -15.01 29.51
N THR A 2 -34.91 -14.05 28.61
CA THR A 2 -33.88 -13.65 27.63
C THR A 2 -32.94 -12.70 28.35
N GLU A 3 -31.69 -13.12 28.57
CA GLU A 3 -30.67 -12.23 29.12
C GLU A 3 -30.52 -11.03 28.17
N ILE A 4 -30.89 -9.85 28.67
CA ILE A 4 -30.62 -8.59 28.00
C ILE A 4 -29.12 -8.40 28.11
N GLY A 5 -28.38 -8.90 27.11
CA GLY A 5 -26.93 -8.80 27.10
C GLY A 5 -26.53 -7.32 27.18
N THR A 6 -25.87 -6.95 28.27
CA THR A 6 -25.40 -5.59 28.55
C THR A 6 -24.64 -5.03 27.35
N ALA A 7 -24.90 -3.77 26.99
CA ALA A 7 -24.16 -3.10 25.93
C ALA A 7 -22.69 -2.96 26.34
N MET A 8 -21.76 -3.19 25.40
CA MET A 8 -20.33 -2.97 25.64
C MET A 8 -20.08 -1.51 26.03
N THR A 9 -19.21 -1.32 27.02
CA THR A 9 -18.67 -0.01 27.41
C THR A 9 -17.77 0.53 26.31
N ASP A 10 -17.57 1.85 26.29
CA ASP A 10 -16.68 2.48 25.31
C ASP A 10 -15.23 1.97 25.41
N ASP A 11 -14.74 1.65 26.61
CA ASP A 11 -13.39 1.07 26.79
C ASP A 11 -13.29 -0.34 26.22
N GLU A 12 -14.31 -1.18 26.43
CA GLU A 12 -14.38 -2.52 25.82
C GLU A 12 -14.43 -2.44 24.28
N ILE A 13 -15.12 -1.44 23.73
CA ILE A 13 -15.14 -1.20 22.28
C ILE A 13 -13.75 -0.85 21.77
N ILE A 14 -13.07 0.09 22.44
CA ILE A 14 -11.72 0.52 22.03
C ILE A 14 -10.75 -0.64 22.10
N GLU A 15 -10.79 -1.44 23.17
CA GLU A 15 -9.93 -2.60 23.32
C GLU A 15 -10.26 -3.69 22.29
N SER A 16 -11.53 -3.90 21.96
CA SER A 16 -11.94 -4.80 20.89
C SER A 16 -11.37 -4.36 19.53
N VAL A 17 -11.42 -3.07 19.19
CA VAL A 17 -10.84 -2.55 17.95
C VAL A 17 -9.31 -2.69 17.97
N ARG A 18 -8.66 -2.39 19.10
CA ARG A 18 -7.22 -2.58 19.28
C ARG A 18 -6.81 -4.03 19.08
N HIS A 19 -7.51 -4.95 19.72
CA HIS A 19 -7.29 -6.38 19.59
C HIS A 19 -7.40 -6.82 18.13
N SER A 20 -8.44 -6.40 17.42
CA SER A 20 -8.62 -6.74 16.01
C SER A 20 -7.52 -6.20 15.10
N LEU A 21 -7.07 -4.95 15.28
CA LEU A 21 -6.02 -4.38 14.43
C LEU A 21 -4.63 -4.94 14.76
N ILE A 22 -4.30 -5.06 16.05
CA ILE A 22 -2.97 -5.50 16.50
C ILE A 22 -2.89 -7.03 16.51
N VAL A 23 -3.71 -7.71 17.30
CA VAL A 23 -3.57 -9.16 17.51
C VAL A 23 -3.93 -9.92 16.23
N LEU A 24 -5.08 -9.59 15.62
CA LEU A 24 -5.52 -10.29 14.41
C LEU A 24 -4.79 -9.74 13.18
N GLY A 25 -4.88 -8.43 12.92
CA GLY A 25 -4.29 -7.80 11.73
C GLY A 25 -2.78 -7.94 11.62
N VAL A 26 -2.01 -7.57 12.64
CA VAL A 26 -0.55 -7.77 12.63
C VAL A 26 -0.20 -9.25 12.71
N GLY A 27 -0.99 -10.05 13.43
CA GLY A 27 -0.84 -11.50 13.45
C GLY A 27 -0.94 -12.15 12.06
N ASP A 28 -1.91 -11.75 11.25
CA ASP A 28 -2.07 -12.21 9.86
C ASP A 28 -0.89 -11.80 8.97
N ILE A 29 -0.40 -10.56 9.12
CA ILE A 29 0.79 -10.08 8.42
C ILE A 29 2.00 -10.95 8.76
N LYS A 30 2.25 -11.21 10.05
CA LYS A 30 3.38 -12.03 10.52
C LYS A 30 3.26 -13.47 10.04
N ARG A 31 2.07 -14.09 10.12
CA ARG A 31 1.82 -15.42 9.57
C ARG A 31 2.06 -15.49 8.06
N ALA A 32 1.61 -14.50 7.30
CA ALA A 32 1.84 -14.44 5.86
C ALA A 32 3.34 -14.32 5.54
N TYR A 33 4.07 -13.51 6.33
CA TYR A 33 5.51 -13.34 6.19
C TYR A 33 6.29 -14.63 6.50
N GLU A 34 6.00 -15.27 7.63
CA GLU A 34 6.57 -16.56 8.04
C GLU A 34 6.29 -17.66 7.02
N GLY A 35 5.06 -17.68 6.49
CA GLY A 35 4.64 -18.56 5.39
C GLY A 35 5.22 -18.21 4.02
N ARG A 36 6.16 -17.26 3.94
CA ARG A 36 6.84 -16.79 2.72
C ARG A 36 5.92 -16.16 1.66
N SER A 37 4.71 -15.76 2.03
CA SER A 37 3.81 -14.98 1.19
C SER A 37 4.18 -13.49 1.25
N LEU A 38 5.33 -13.13 0.69
CA LEU A 38 5.92 -11.79 0.86
C LEU A 38 5.04 -10.67 0.29
N VAL A 39 4.54 -10.86 -0.95
CA VAL A 39 3.60 -9.93 -1.57
C VAL A 39 2.31 -9.87 -0.75
N GLY A 40 1.84 -11.02 -0.24
CA GLY A 40 0.68 -11.09 0.65
C GLY A 40 0.88 -10.27 1.92
N ALA A 41 2.04 -10.37 2.56
CA ALA A 41 2.38 -9.59 3.76
C ALA A 41 2.42 -8.08 3.48
N PHE A 42 2.99 -7.63 2.35
CA PHE A 42 2.93 -6.23 1.92
C PHE A 42 1.48 -5.77 1.68
N THR A 43 0.68 -6.58 0.99
CA THR A 43 -0.74 -6.27 0.74
C THR A 43 -1.51 -6.15 2.07
N LEU A 44 -1.30 -7.08 3.00
CA LEU A 44 -1.93 -7.04 4.32
C LEU A 44 -1.52 -5.82 5.14
N CYS A 45 -0.25 -5.38 5.06
CA CYS A 45 0.18 -4.11 5.65
C CYS A 45 -0.64 -2.94 5.09
N CYS A 46 -0.83 -2.88 3.78
CA CYS A 46 -1.64 -1.84 3.15
C CYS A 46 -3.12 -1.92 3.56
N CYS A 47 -3.71 -3.12 3.62
CA CYS A 47 -5.08 -3.32 4.08
C CYS A 47 -5.28 -2.93 5.56
N LEU A 48 -4.27 -3.19 6.40
CA LEU A 48 -4.31 -2.81 7.81
C LEU A 48 -4.23 -1.29 7.98
N LEU A 49 -3.38 -0.61 7.19
CA LEU A 49 -3.34 0.85 7.15
C LEU A 49 -4.65 1.46 6.64
N ASP A 50 -5.28 0.88 5.61
CA ASP A 50 -6.62 1.27 5.16
C ASP A 50 -7.63 1.14 6.30
N SER A 51 -7.66 -0.01 6.97
CA SER A 51 -8.58 -0.29 8.08
C SER A 51 -8.37 0.69 9.24
N ALA A 52 -7.12 0.91 9.66
CA ALA A 52 -6.78 1.86 10.71
C ALA A 52 -7.12 3.30 10.31
N SER A 53 -7.03 3.65 9.02
CA SER A 53 -7.37 4.98 8.54
C SER A 53 -8.86 5.32 8.73
N GLY A 54 -9.73 4.33 8.59
CA GLY A 54 -11.18 4.46 8.82
C GLY A 54 -11.50 4.92 10.25
N TYR A 55 -10.73 4.44 11.24
CA TYR A 55 -10.90 4.82 12.65
C TYR A 55 -10.24 6.16 13.03
N CYS A 56 -9.22 6.62 12.29
CA CYS A 56 -8.46 7.81 12.69
C CYS A 56 -8.97 9.14 12.13
N CYS A 57 -9.56 9.13 10.93
CA CYS A 57 -9.41 10.28 10.04
C CYS A 57 -10.71 10.77 9.38
N ASN A 58 -11.88 10.52 9.98
CA ASN A 58 -13.20 10.96 9.49
C ASN A 58 -13.48 10.58 8.01
N GLY A 59 -12.89 9.50 7.52
CA GLY A 59 -13.00 9.06 6.12
C GLY A 59 -11.88 8.12 5.67
N ASN A 60 -12.01 7.62 4.44
CA ASN A 60 -11.13 6.63 3.79
C ASN A 60 -9.83 7.26 3.27
N ASN A 61 -9.00 7.82 4.15
CA ASN A 61 -7.81 8.53 3.73
C ASN A 61 -6.57 7.83 4.28
N PHE A 62 -6.17 6.74 3.64
CA PHE A 62 -4.89 6.05 3.85
C PHE A 62 -3.73 7.05 4.00
N GLU A 63 -3.68 8.05 3.12
CA GLU A 63 -2.67 9.11 3.15
C GLU A 63 -2.69 9.91 4.45
N SER A 64 -3.87 10.18 5.02
CA SER A 64 -4.01 10.87 6.31
C SER A 64 -3.42 10.04 7.45
N PHE A 65 -3.63 8.72 7.47
CA PHE A 65 -3.02 7.87 8.48
C PHE A 65 -1.49 7.89 8.36
N CYS A 66 -0.95 7.80 7.14
CA CYS A 66 0.49 7.95 6.90
C CYS A 66 1.02 9.30 7.41
N VAL A 67 0.31 10.40 7.10
CA VAL A 67 0.63 11.77 7.55
C VAL A 67 0.47 11.97 9.05
N GLN A 68 -0.34 11.18 9.76
CA GLN A 68 -0.56 11.40 11.19
C GLN A 68 0.29 10.50 12.07
N PHE A 69 0.56 9.27 11.63
CA PHE A 69 1.19 8.23 12.44
C PHE A 69 2.45 7.68 11.80
N LEU A 70 2.39 7.19 10.56
CA LEU A 70 3.53 6.50 9.94
C LEU A 70 4.77 7.41 9.79
N HIS A 71 4.58 8.69 9.41
CA HIS A 71 5.71 9.63 9.33
C HIS A 71 6.32 9.98 10.70
N LYS A 72 5.60 9.78 11.81
CA LYS A 72 6.12 9.98 13.17
C LYS A 72 7.03 8.83 13.58
N VAL A 73 6.81 7.65 13.01
CA VAL A 73 7.71 6.50 13.15
C VAL A 73 8.96 6.75 12.31
N ASN A 74 8.77 7.08 11.03
CA ASN A 74 9.88 7.39 10.13
C ASN A 74 9.56 8.58 9.22
N ARG A 75 10.30 9.68 9.39
CA ARG A 75 10.04 10.95 8.68
C ARG A 75 10.08 10.83 7.16
N LYS A 76 10.79 9.84 6.62
CA LYS A 76 10.87 9.60 5.16
C LYS A 76 9.52 9.30 4.53
N TYR A 77 8.57 8.72 5.28
CA TYR A 77 7.22 8.47 4.77
C TYR A 77 6.48 9.71 4.32
N ARG A 78 6.73 10.86 4.96
CA ARG A 78 6.12 12.14 4.55
C ARG A 78 6.41 12.48 3.08
N GLN A 79 7.57 12.09 2.57
CA GLN A 79 7.99 12.38 1.20
C GLN A 79 7.40 11.40 0.17
N ILE A 80 6.88 10.27 0.61
CA ILE A 80 6.44 9.18 -0.28
C ILE A 80 5.00 8.72 -0.02
N GLN A 81 4.27 9.38 0.89
CA GLN A 81 2.91 9.00 1.30
C GLN A 81 1.94 8.82 0.11
N GLN A 82 2.02 9.72 -0.87
CA GLN A 82 1.16 9.64 -2.05
C GLN A 82 1.60 8.49 -2.97
N LEU A 83 2.91 8.20 -3.04
CA LEU A 83 3.43 7.05 -3.79
C LEU A 83 3.03 5.73 -3.11
N LEU A 84 3.07 5.66 -1.77
CA LEU A 84 2.57 4.52 -1.01
C LEU A 84 1.10 4.23 -1.34
N TYR A 85 0.27 5.25 -1.45
CA TYR A 85 -1.14 5.05 -1.81
C TYR A 85 -1.30 4.65 -3.28
N THR A 86 -0.78 5.46 -4.21
CA THR A 86 -1.11 5.31 -5.64
C THR A 86 -0.30 4.23 -6.35
N ALA A 87 0.95 3.98 -5.95
CA ALA A 87 1.80 2.96 -6.58
C ALA A 87 1.85 1.67 -5.75
N LEU A 88 2.15 1.74 -4.45
CA LEU A 88 2.28 0.52 -3.64
C LEU A 88 0.91 -0.11 -3.37
N ARG A 89 0.04 0.57 -2.63
CA ARG A 89 -1.25 0.03 -2.18
C ARG A 89 -2.14 -0.35 -3.37
N ASN A 90 -2.38 0.58 -4.29
CA ASN A 90 -3.24 0.29 -5.45
C ASN A 90 -2.66 -0.80 -6.35
N GLY A 91 -1.36 -0.80 -6.60
CA GLY A 91 -0.71 -1.86 -7.38
C GLY A 91 -0.85 -3.23 -6.70
N LEU A 92 -0.52 -3.33 -5.41
CA LEU A 92 -0.59 -4.59 -4.69
C LEU A 92 -2.01 -5.16 -4.62
N VAL A 93 -3.01 -4.32 -4.41
CA VAL A 93 -4.42 -4.74 -4.31
C VAL A 93 -5.00 -5.16 -5.66
N HIS A 94 -4.63 -4.49 -6.76
CA HIS A 94 -5.24 -4.75 -8.07
C HIS A 94 -4.43 -5.66 -8.98
N SER A 95 -3.11 -5.66 -8.87
CA SER A 95 -2.21 -6.40 -9.76
C SER A 95 -1.18 -7.27 -9.03
N HIS A 96 -1.29 -7.40 -7.70
CA HIS A 96 -0.34 -8.17 -6.87
C HIS A 96 1.13 -7.79 -7.09
N SER A 97 1.36 -6.54 -7.49
CA SER A 97 2.67 -6.00 -7.84
C SER A 97 2.67 -4.49 -7.61
N PRO A 98 3.77 -3.88 -7.12
CA PRO A 98 3.84 -2.44 -7.03
C PRO A 98 3.57 -1.79 -8.39
N GLY A 99 2.68 -0.81 -8.40
CA GLY A 99 2.41 0.00 -9.57
C GLY A 99 3.57 0.92 -9.90
N ILE A 100 3.46 1.55 -11.06
CA ILE A 100 4.37 2.59 -11.52
C ILE A 100 3.63 3.93 -11.47
N ARG A 101 4.32 5.00 -11.08
CA ARG A 101 3.78 6.35 -11.11
C ARG A 101 4.67 7.28 -11.92
N LEU A 102 4.06 8.03 -12.84
CA LEU A 102 4.75 9.10 -13.56
C LEU A 102 4.57 10.42 -12.82
N GLU A 103 5.66 11.07 -12.46
CA GLU A 103 5.63 12.38 -11.78
C GLU A 103 6.87 13.19 -12.17
N ASN A 104 6.64 14.43 -12.61
CA ASN A 104 7.68 15.37 -13.06
C ASN A 104 8.64 14.77 -14.12
N GLY A 105 8.08 14.01 -15.06
CA GLY A 105 8.85 13.35 -16.13
C GLY A 105 9.71 12.17 -15.66
N LYS A 106 9.59 11.76 -14.39
CA LYS A 106 10.26 10.57 -13.84
C LYS A 106 9.28 9.42 -13.58
N ILE A 107 9.77 8.21 -13.74
CA ILE A 107 9.11 6.93 -13.43
C ILE A 107 9.43 6.55 -11.99
N TRP A 108 8.45 6.61 -11.11
CA TRP A 108 8.56 6.21 -9.71
C TRP A 108 8.02 4.79 -9.51
N ARG A 109 8.79 3.95 -8.81
CA ARG A 109 8.40 2.59 -8.45
C ARG A 109 8.93 2.19 -7.08
N PHE A 110 8.41 1.08 -6.53
CA PHE A 110 8.97 0.46 -5.34
C PHE A 110 9.79 -0.77 -5.69
N ALA A 111 10.95 -0.92 -5.04
CA ALA A 111 11.65 -2.19 -4.94
C ALA A 111 11.33 -2.83 -3.59
N LEU A 112 10.59 -3.93 -3.63
CA LEU A 112 10.25 -4.70 -2.45
C LEU A 112 11.39 -5.68 -2.14
N SER A 113 11.80 -5.73 -0.88
CA SER A 113 12.92 -6.59 -0.44
C SER A 113 12.64 -7.14 0.94
N THR A 114 13.16 -8.33 1.25
CA THR A 114 13.33 -8.83 2.63
C THR A 114 14.77 -8.68 3.12
N GLU A 115 15.67 -8.30 2.21
CA GLU A 115 17.09 -8.09 2.51
C GLU A 115 17.38 -6.60 2.68
N ASN A 116 18.57 -6.29 3.19
CA ASN A 116 19.13 -4.93 3.27
C ASN A 116 18.22 -3.93 4.02
N PRO A 117 17.92 -4.17 5.32
CA PRO A 117 17.05 -3.29 6.11
C PRO A 117 17.58 -1.84 6.17
N GLU A 118 18.89 -1.63 6.07
CA GLU A 118 19.50 -0.31 6.01
C GLU A 118 19.10 0.50 4.77
N LYS A 119 18.64 -0.17 3.71
CA LYS A 119 18.10 0.49 2.50
C LYS A 119 16.63 0.87 2.62
N HIS A 120 15.96 0.54 3.73
CA HIS A 120 14.55 0.88 3.90
C HIS A 120 14.29 2.39 3.71
N LEU A 121 13.38 2.71 2.78
CA LEU A 121 13.01 4.05 2.34
C LEU A 121 14.16 4.87 1.73
N THR A 122 15.23 4.22 1.27
CA THR A 122 16.23 4.88 0.43
C THR A 122 15.72 5.01 -0.99
N LYS A 123 16.18 6.06 -1.67
CA LYS A 123 15.86 6.34 -3.07
C LYS A 123 17.10 6.04 -3.90
N SER A 124 16.97 5.27 -4.97
CA SER A 124 17.98 5.23 -6.04
C SER A 124 17.42 5.86 -7.30
N GLU A 125 18.23 6.67 -7.95
CA GLU A 125 17.88 7.27 -9.23
C GLU A 125 18.77 6.70 -10.32
N PHE A 126 18.17 6.28 -11.43
CA PHE A 126 18.89 5.84 -12.63
C PHE A 126 18.17 6.37 -13.88
N GLY A 127 18.75 7.39 -14.51
CA GLY A 127 18.12 8.07 -15.65
C GLY A 127 16.81 8.74 -15.25
N ASP A 128 15.72 8.37 -15.91
CA ASP A 128 14.36 8.82 -15.66
C ASP A 128 13.64 8.01 -14.57
N GLN A 129 14.29 6.99 -13.98
CA GLN A 129 13.68 6.11 -12.99
C GLN A 129 14.11 6.48 -11.57
N VAL A 130 13.13 6.55 -10.67
CA VAL A 130 13.31 6.67 -9.22
C VAL A 130 12.72 5.44 -8.56
N GLU A 131 13.55 4.72 -7.84
CA GLU A 131 13.16 3.52 -7.12
C GLU A 131 13.24 3.79 -5.62
N VAL A 132 12.14 3.53 -4.91
CA VAL A 132 12.07 3.60 -3.45
C VAL A 132 12.19 2.17 -2.92
N PHE A 133 13.26 1.91 -2.16
CA PHE A 133 13.44 0.61 -1.53
C PHE A 133 12.53 0.47 -0.32
N LEU A 134 11.78 -0.63 -0.26
CA LEU A 134 10.92 -0.95 0.86
C LEU A 134 11.27 -2.35 1.37
N ASN A 135 12.05 -2.39 2.45
CA ASN A 135 12.30 -3.62 3.18
C ASN A 135 11.03 -4.01 3.98
N LEU A 136 10.62 -5.27 3.88
CA LEU A 136 9.39 -5.80 4.46
C LEU A 136 9.44 -5.84 5.99
N ASP A 137 10.51 -6.32 6.61
CA ASP A 137 10.63 -6.39 8.07
C ASP A 137 10.50 -5.00 8.69
N CYS A 138 11.23 -4.03 8.14
CA CYS A 138 11.14 -2.64 8.57
C CYS A 138 9.73 -2.08 8.33
N PHE A 139 9.09 -2.42 7.21
CA PHE A 139 7.74 -1.92 6.92
C PHE A 139 6.70 -2.48 7.89
N ILE A 140 6.75 -3.77 8.20
CA ILE A 140 5.86 -4.41 9.19
C ILE A 140 6.04 -3.73 10.55
N ALA A 141 7.28 -3.54 10.99
CA ALA A 141 7.59 -2.88 12.26
C ALA A 141 7.06 -1.43 12.29
N ASP A 142 7.26 -0.67 11.20
CA ASP A 142 6.79 0.71 11.10
C ASP A 142 5.25 0.80 11.12
N VAL A 143 4.55 -0.14 10.49
CA VAL A 143 3.08 -0.23 10.51
C VAL A 143 2.57 -0.58 11.91
N GLU A 144 3.15 -1.60 12.56
CA GLU A 144 2.79 -2.02 13.92
C GLU A 144 2.97 -0.84 14.92
N GLU A 145 4.11 -0.17 14.85
CA GLU A 145 4.39 1.00 15.70
C GLU A 145 3.45 2.18 15.40
N ALA A 146 3.09 2.42 14.13
CA ALA A 146 2.15 3.48 13.78
C ALA A 146 0.75 3.23 14.36
N ILE A 147 0.27 1.99 14.36
CA ILE A 147 -1.02 1.62 14.96
C ILE A 147 -0.96 1.72 16.49
N ASN A 148 0.13 1.28 17.11
CA ASN A 148 0.33 1.46 18.56
C ASN A 148 0.30 2.94 18.95
N ARG A 149 0.97 3.82 18.19
CA ARG A 149 0.91 5.27 18.40
C ARG A 149 -0.48 5.85 18.23
N TYR A 150 -1.28 5.32 17.30
CA TYR A 150 -2.67 5.70 17.18
C TYR A 150 -3.43 5.42 18.48
N PHE A 151 -3.38 4.20 19.00
CA PHE A 151 -4.08 3.84 20.24
C PHE A 151 -3.56 4.57 21.48
N ILE A 152 -2.25 4.80 21.59
CA ILE A 152 -1.70 5.67 22.64
C ILE A 152 -2.35 7.06 22.56
N SER A 153 -2.53 7.60 21.35
CA SER A 153 -3.18 8.90 21.15
C SER A 153 -4.70 8.91 21.37
N VAL A 154 -5.35 7.75 21.39
CA VAL A 154 -6.76 7.60 21.80
C VAL A 154 -6.86 7.56 23.33
N SER A 155 -5.88 6.97 24.00
CA SER A 155 -5.80 6.88 25.46
C SER A 155 -5.25 8.14 26.15
N ASP A 156 -4.53 9.02 25.42
CA ASP A 156 -3.92 10.23 25.99
C ASP A 156 -4.99 11.24 26.47
N LEU A 157 -4.89 11.61 27.75
CA LEU A 157 -5.85 12.43 28.50
C LEU A 157 -5.84 13.93 28.11
N LYS A 158 -4.92 14.37 27.24
CA LYS A 158 -4.82 15.79 26.85
C LYS A 158 -5.83 16.24 25.79
N ASP A 159 -6.31 15.34 24.92
CA ASP A 159 -7.44 15.57 23.99
C ASP A 159 -8.13 14.24 23.61
N PRO A 160 -8.62 13.45 24.59
CA PRO A 160 -9.18 12.13 24.34
C PRO A 160 -10.52 12.23 23.59
N HIS A 161 -11.28 13.31 23.79
CA HIS A 161 -12.67 13.37 23.37
C HIS A 161 -12.85 13.24 21.86
N ARG A 162 -12.00 13.86 21.03
CA ARG A 162 -12.24 13.85 19.59
C ARG A 162 -11.91 12.50 18.94
N LYS A 163 -10.70 11.99 19.17
CA LYS A 163 -10.26 10.72 18.56
C LYS A 163 -11.00 9.52 19.12
N ARG A 164 -11.23 9.49 20.43
CA ARG A 164 -12.02 8.45 21.09
C ARG A 164 -13.45 8.45 20.56
N LYS A 165 -14.10 9.62 20.48
CA LYS A 165 -15.44 9.74 19.91
C LYS A 165 -15.48 9.24 18.47
N HIS A 166 -14.52 9.62 17.63
CA HIS A 166 -14.48 9.17 16.23
C HIS A 166 -14.28 7.66 16.09
N LEU A 167 -13.38 7.06 16.89
CA LEU A 167 -13.22 5.60 16.92
C LEU A 167 -14.56 4.93 17.28
N LEU A 168 -15.20 5.39 18.35
CA LEU A 168 -16.47 4.84 18.83
C LEU A 168 -17.60 4.99 17.81
N GLU A 169 -17.72 6.17 17.19
CA GLU A 169 -18.70 6.42 16.12
C GLU A 169 -18.47 5.49 14.93
N HIS A 170 -17.22 5.37 14.47
CA HIS A 170 -16.89 4.49 13.36
C HIS A 170 -17.13 3.01 13.69
N ALA A 171 -16.69 2.55 14.87
CA ALA A 171 -16.88 1.16 15.32
C ALA A 171 -18.38 0.79 15.41
N LYS A 172 -19.22 1.73 15.88
CA LYS A 172 -20.68 1.57 15.93
C LYS A 172 -21.31 1.55 14.53
N ASN A 173 -20.82 2.37 13.61
CA ASN A 173 -21.36 2.50 12.25
C ASN A 173 -20.97 1.36 11.29
N VAL A 174 -19.73 0.87 11.36
CA VAL A 174 -19.23 -0.18 10.46
C VAL A 174 -19.65 -1.58 10.92
N GLY A 175 -20.20 -1.71 12.13
CA GLY A 175 -20.82 -2.95 12.61
C GLY A 175 -19.83 -4.04 13.02
N TRP A 176 -18.53 -3.73 13.14
CA TRP A 176 -17.50 -4.66 13.62
C TRP A 176 -17.82 -5.23 15.01
N LEU A 177 -18.55 -4.49 15.85
CA LEU A 177 -18.95 -4.90 17.19
C LEU A 177 -20.12 -5.91 17.25
N LYS A 178 -20.84 -6.14 16.14
CA LYS A 178 -21.89 -7.19 16.12
C LYS A 178 -21.29 -8.59 16.01
N ILE A 179 -20.07 -8.69 15.50
CA ILE A 179 -19.38 -9.93 15.15
C ILE A 179 -18.79 -10.59 16.41
N SER A 180 -18.25 -9.82 17.37
CA SER A 180 -17.52 -10.39 18.51
C SER A 180 -18.33 -11.34 19.42
N ARG A 181 -19.65 -11.15 19.60
CA ARG A 181 -20.48 -12.07 20.41
C ARG A 181 -20.77 -13.41 19.74
N GLU A 182 -20.75 -13.48 18.41
CA GLU A 182 -20.96 -14.72 17.67
C GLU A 182 -19.64 -15.48 17.45
N PHE A 183 -18.51 -14.76 17.50
CA PHE A 183 -17.19 -15.29 17.18
C PHE A 183 -16.43 -15.93 18.34
N GLU A 184 -16.83 -15.69 19.60
CA GLU A 184 -16.34 -16.51 20.73
C GLU A 184 -16.73 -18.00 20.61
N GLN A 185 -17.58 -18.37 19.64
CA GLN A 185 -18.02 -19.75 19.40
C GLN A 185 -17.52 -20.38 18.09
N GLN A 186 -16.76 -19.70 17.23
CA GLN A 186 -16.37 -20.27 15.91
C GLN A 186 -14.89 -20.02 15.52
N ASP A 187 -14.21 -21.10 15.14
CA ASP A 187 -12.81 -21.16 14.68
C ASP A 187 -12.48 -20.16 13.54
N CYS A 188 -11.41 -19.38 13.73
CA CYS A 188 -11.12 -18.10 13.07
C CYS A 188 -10.62 -18.12 11.60
N ALA A 189 -10.90 -19.13 10.78
CA ALA A 189 -10.29 -19.23 9.44
C ALA A 189 -10.98 -18.40 8.32
N GLY A 190 -12.17 -17.82 8.54
CA GLY A 190 -13.03 -17.35 7.43
C GLY A 190 -13.26 -15.84 7.25
N ILE A 191 -12.69 -14.96 8.09
CA ILE A 191 -13.30 -13.63 8.33
C ILE A 191 -12.78 -12.52 7.41
N LEU A 192 -11.54 -12.61 6.92
CA LEU A 192 -10.95 -11.55 6.09
C LEU A 192 -11.68 -11.31 4.75
N LEU A 193 -12.51 -12.27 4.29
CA LEU A 193 -13.28 -12.11 3.05
C LEU A 193 -14.54 -11.24 3.18
N ARG A 194 -15.08 -11.01 4.37
CA ARG A 194 -16.34 -10.24 4.50
C ARG A 194 -16.14 -8.74 4.70
N GLY A 195 -15.03 -8.31 5.31
CA GLY A 195 -14.73 -6.89 5.54
C GLY A 195 -14.29 -6.13 4.28
N LEU A 196 -13.81 -6.83 3.25
CA LEU A 196 -13.37 -6.24 1.97
C LEU A 196 -14.51 -6.02 0.96
N VAL A 197 -15.72 -6.57 1.21
CA VAL A 197 -16.83 -6.57 0.25
C VAL A 197 -17.82 -5.41 0.46
N THR A 198 -17.78 -4.71 1.59
CA THR A 198 -18.68 -3.55 1.84
C THR A 198 -18.04 -2.23 1.45
N GLY A 199 -17.55 -2.15 0.21
CA GLY A 199 -17.24 -0.88 -0.46
C GLY A 199 -18.37 -0.52 -1.41
N THR A 200 -19.28 0.36 -0.96
CA THR A 200 -20.26 1.11 -1.76
C THR A 200 -21.06 0.34 -2.81
N GLY A 201 -22.34 0.08 -2.53
CA GLY A 201 -23.30 -0.40 -3.51
C GLY A 201 -23.38 0.55 -4.72
N PHE A 202 -23.00 0.03 -5.89
CA PHE A 202 -23.45 0.54 -7.18
C PHE A 202 -24.78 -0.14 -7.53
N PRO A 203 -25.78 0.58 -8.08
CA PRO A 203 -27.00 -0.05 -8.55
C PRO A 203 -26.66 -1.03 -9.67
N GLN A 204 -26.95 -2.31 -9.43
CA GLN A 204 -27.01 -3.34 -10.46
C GLN A 204 -28.22 -3.04 -11.34
N ASP A 205 -28.02 -2.29 -12.42
CA ASP A 205 -28.85 -2.37 -13.62
C ASP A 205 -28.15 -1.62 -14.76
N LYS A 206 -27.31 -2.37 -15.47
CA LYS A 206 -27.02 -2.28 -16.91
C LYS A 206 -25.99 -3.35 -17.23
N GLN A 207 -26.46 -4.38 -17.94
CA GLN A 207 -25.61 -5.38 -18.56
C GLN A 207 -24.59 -4.66 -19.44
N PHE A 208 -23.33 -4.68 -19.03
CA PHE A 208 -22.22 -4.26 -19.87
C PHE A 208 -21.97 -5.38 -20.88
N VAL A 209 -22.49 -5.21 -22.10
CA VAL A 209 -22.07 -6.00 -23.25
C VAL A 209 -20.73 -5.42 -23.69
N PRO A 210 -19.60 -6.15 -23.57
CA PRO A 210 -18.34 -5.66 -24.09
C PRO A 210 -18.47 -5.53 -25.61
N GLN A 211 -18.42 -4.30 -26.12
CA GLN A 211 -18.19 -4.12 -27.55
C GLN A 211 -16.76 -4.57 -27.85
N PRO A 212 -16.54 -5.33 -28.94
CA PRO A 212 -15.20 -5.65 -29.39
C PRO A 212 -14.52 -4.33 -29.76
N THR A 213 -13.54 -3.93 -28.95
CA THR A 213 -12.61 -2.88 -29.35
C THR A 213 -11.83 -3.39 -30.55
N ASP A 214 -11.98 -2.69 -31.68
CA ASP A 214 -11.20 -2.90 -32.89
C ASP A 214 -9.73 -3.12 -32.53
N ALA A 215 -9.28 -4.35 -32.77
CA ALA A 215 -7.88 -4.67 -32.80
C ALA A 215 -7.24 -3.79 -33.88
N THR A 216 -6.61 -2.69 -33.45
CA THR A 216 -5.77 -1.89 -34.33
C THR A 216 -4.65 -2.82 -34.78
N VAL A 217 -4.78 -3.26 -36.04
CA VAL A 217 -3.78 -4.01 -36.78
C VAL A 217 -2.50 -3.20 -36.76
N PHE A 218 -1.59 -3.52 -35.83
CA PHE A 218 -0.20 -3.11 -35.93
C PHE A 218 0.41 -3.90 -37.08
N GLN A 219 0.29 -3.37 -38.30
CA GLN A 219 1.13 -3.81 -39.41
C GLN A 219 2.58 -3.58 -38.97
N ARG A 220 3.30 -4.68 -38.73
CA ARG A 220 4.76 -4.68 -38.72
C ARG A 220 5.22 -4.18 -40.09
N LYS A 221 5.50 -2.88 -40.20
CA LYS A 221 6.37 -2.35 -41.25
C LYS A 221 7.71 -3.06 -41.07
N LYS A 222 8.04 -3.99 -41.98
CA LYS A 222 9.39 -4.48 -42.17
C LYS A 222 10.29 -3.25 -42.30
N MET A 223 11.13 -2.97 -41.30
CA MET A 223 12.26 -2.08 -41.51
C MET A 223 13.17 -2.75 -42.52
N GLU A 224 13.25 -2.17 -43.72
CA GLU A 224 14.34 -2.49 -44.64
C GLU A 224 15.67 -2.10 -43.99
N PRO A 225 16.73 -2.91 -44.16
CA PRO A 225 18.04 -2.58 -43.63
C PRO A 225 18.58 -1.34 -44.34
N GLU A 226 18.81 -0.30 -43.54
CA GLU A 226 19.45 0.94 -43.95
C GLU A 226 20.83 0.63 -44.56
N LYS A 227 20.99 0.92 -45.86
CA LYS A 227 22.28 0.80 -46.56
C LYS A 227 23.29 1.74 -45.91
N LYS A 228 24.22 1.17 -45.13
CA LYS A 228 25.42 1.85 -44.64
C LYS A 228 26.20 2.46 -45.82
N ARG A 229 26.05 3.77 -46.03
CA ARG A 229 26.93 4.56 -46.89
C ARG A 229 28.33 4.59 -46.28
N LYS A 230 29.27 3.87 -46.89
CA LYS A 230 30.70 3.99 -46.63
C LYS A 230 31.15 5.42 -47.00
N LYS A 231 31.37 6.28 -46.02
CA LYS A 231 32.17 7.51 -46.22
C LYS A 231 33.63 7.08 -46.37
N LYS A 232 34.17 7.22 -47.58
CA LYS A 232 35.62 7.22 -47.83
C LYS A 232 36.18 8.50 -47.20
N SER A 233 36.89 8.38 -46.07
CA SER A 233 37.78 9.44 -45.61
C SER A 233 39.04 9.40 -46.48
N GLN A 234 39.15 10.34 -47.41
CA GLN A 234 40.43 10.67 -48.03
C GLN A 234 41.33 11.28 -46.94
N ILE A 235 42.41 10.58 -46.62
CA ILE A 235 43.52 11.15 -45.85
C ILE A 235 44.41 11.88 -46.87
N PRO A 236 44.62 13.20 -46.74
CA PRO A 236 45.59 13.90 -47.57
C PRO A 236 47.00 13.46 -47.15
N GLY A 237 47.78 13.03 -48.14
CA GLY A 237 49.16 12.58 -47.98
C GLY A 237 50.07 13.71 -47.51
N PHE A 238 50.83 13.42 -46.46
CA PHE A 238 52.01 14.21 -46.11
C PHE A 238 53.20 13.66 -46.88
N LEU A 239 53.73 14.52 -47.77
CA LEU A 239 55.03 14.35 -48.42
C LEU A 239 56.13 14.67 -47.40
N LEU A 240 57.10 13.76 -47.31
CA LEU A 240 58.38 13.91 -46.61
C LEU A 240 59.20 15.07 -47.19
N PRO A 241 60.04 15.74 -46.38
CA PRO A 241 61.38 16.12 -46.80
C PRO A 241 62.32 14.94 -46.54
N LYS A 242 62.96 14.47 -47.62
CA LYS A 242 64.22 13.73 -47.53
C LYS A 242 65.30 14.77 -47.22
N ASP A 243 66.17 14.49 -46.26
CA ASP A 243 67.54 15.00 -46.27
C ASP A 243 68.45 14.06 -45.46
N GLU A 244 69.57 13.71 -46.12
CA GLU A 244 70.88 13.21 -45.65
C GLU A 244 71.00 11.85 -44.94
#